data_AF-A0A1J5Q384-F1
#
_entry.id   AF-A0A1J5Q384-F1
#
_cell.length_a   1.000
_cell.length_b   1.000
_cell.length_c   1.000
_cell.angle_alpha   90.00
_cell.angle_beta   90.00
_cell.angle_gamma   90.00
#
_symmetry.space_group_name_H-M   'P 1'
#
loop_
_entity.id
_entity.type
_entity.pdbx_description
1 polymer ?
#
loop_
_entity_poly.entity_id
_entity_poly.type
_entity_poly.pdbx_seq_one_letter_code
_entity_poly.pdbx_strand_id
1 'polypeptide(L)' 'MSRLGKSELMYGDLKTIDQMVAEIDAVTPEDIRGIASALLGKRPTLAVIGPFKGRAASKFQEAVK' A
#
# COMPACT_ATOMS: atom_id res chain seq x y z
N MET A 1 -21.07 -6.75 5.03
CA MET A 1 -20.45 -7.88 5.78
C MET A 1 -18.94 -7.74 5.78
N SER A 2 -18.30 -6.96 6.68
CA SER A 2 -16.83 -6.86 6.55
C SER A 2 -16.03 -6.43 7.76
N ARG A 3 -16.62 -5.89 8.84
CA ARG A 3 -15.80 -5.44 9.99
C ARG A 3 -15.64 -6.52 11.05
N LEU A 4 -16.74 -7.10 11.56
CA LEU A 4 -16.68 -8.11 12.62
C LEU A 4 -15.94 -9.39 12.17
N GLY A 5 -16.43 -10.03 11.10
CA GLY A 5 -15.80 -11.27 10.60
C GLY A 5 -14.36 -11.11 10.13
N LYS A 6 -13.99 -9.95 9.56
CA LYS A 6 -12.60 -9.69 9.16
C LYS A 6 -11.71 -9.36 10.36
N SER A 7 -12.21 -8.63 11.35
CA SER A 7 -11.41 -8.27 12.53
C SER A 7 -11.08 -9.50 13.37
N GLU A 8 -12.06 -10.38 13.60
CA GLU A 8 -11.85 -11.66 14.29
C GLU A 8 -10.81 -12.53 13.59
N LEU A 9 -10.93 -12.69 12.26
CA LEU A 9 -10.03 -13.56 11.50
C LEU A 9 -8.62 -12.98 11.31
N MET A 10 -8.46 -11.65 11.23
CA MET A 10 -7.18 -11.03 10.87
C MET A 10 -6.42 -10.48 12.08
N TYR A 11 -7.12 -10.04 13.13
CA TYR A 11 -6.51 -9.33 14.25
C TYR A 11 -6.74 -10.02 15.60
N GLY A 12 -7.61 -11.02 15.67
CA GLY A 12 -7.88 -11.81 16.89
C GLY A 12 -8.58 -11.05 18.01
N ASP A 13 -8.80 -9.75 17.84
CA ASP A 13 -9.54 -8.90 18.78
C ASP A 13 -10.20 -7.73 18.02
N LEU A 14 -11.26 -7.17 18.62
CA LEU A 14 -12.11 -6.18 17.96
C LEU A 14 -11.81 -4.77 18.46
N LYS A 15 -10.94 -4.06 17.74
CA LYS A 15 -10.65 -2.66 18.04
C LYS A 15 -11.94 -1.82 17.99
N THR A 16 -12.12 -1.01 19.03
CA THR A 16 -13.18 0.00 19.05
C THR A 16 -12.88 1.06 17.99
N ILE A 17 -13.90 1.85 17.64
CA ILE A 17 -13.72 2.93 16.67
C ILE A 17 -12.71 3.96 17.21
N ASP A 18 -12.83 4.32 18.48
CA ASP A 18 -11.95 5.30 19.12
C ASP A 18 -10.48 4.85 19.13
N GLN A 19 -10.23 3.55 19.36
CA GLN A 19 -8.88 2.98 19.30
C GLN A 19 -8.29 3.08 17.88
N MET A 20 -9.08 2.79 16.85
CA MET A 20 -8.61 2.90 15.46
C MET A 20 -8.29 4.35 15.10
N VAL A 21 -9.11 5.30 15.53
CA VAL A 21 -8.88 6.74 15.28
C VAL A 21 -7.62 7.21 16.00
N ALA A 22 -7.46 6.85 17.28
CA ALA A 22 -6.27 7.21 18.06
C ALA A 22 -4.96 6.68 17.46
N GLU A 23 -4.97 5.47 16.90
CA GLU A 23 -3.80 4.91 16.21
C GLU A 23 -3.45 5.66 14.92
N ILE A 24 -4.46 6.10 14.16
CA ILE A 24 -4.26 6.90 12.95
C ILE A 24 -3.70 8.28 13.33
N ASP A 25 -4.24 8.90 14.36
CA ASP A 25 -3.81 10.23 14.85
C ASP A 25 -2.39 10.20 15.44
N ALA A 26 -1.93 9.05 15.93
CA ALA A 26 -0.60 8.87 16.48
C ALA A 26 0.52 8.74 15.41
N VAL A 27 0.18 8.62 14.12
CA VAL A 27 1.17 8.42 13.05
C VAL A 27 2.07 9.64 12.89
N THR A 28 3.38 9.43 12.95
CA THR A 28 4.38 10.50 12.82
C THR A 28 5.02 10.57 11.43
N PRO A 29 5.61 11.73 11.04
CA PRO A 29 6.40 11.83 9.82
C PRO A 29 7.58 10.87 9.75
N GLU A 30 8.16 10.51 10.89
CA GLU A 30 9.24 9.52 11.03
C GLU A 30 8.75 8.12 10.65
N ASP A 31 7.57 7.71 11.14
CA ASP A 31 6.95 6.43 10.78
C ASP A 31 6.71 6.35 9.28
N ILE A 32 6.18 7.43 8.69
CA ILE A 32 5.95 7.54 7.25
C ILE A 32 7.26 7.40 6.47
N ARG A 33 8.31 8.12 6.89
CA ARG A 33 9.63 8.05 6.23
C ARG A 33 10.23 6.65 6.31
N GLY A 34 10.11 5.97 7.47
CA GLY A 34 10.58 4.60 7.65
C GLY A 34 9.90 3.62 6.69
N ILE A 35 8.56 3.67 6.61
CA ILE A 35 7.78 2.83 5.69
C ILE A 35 8.08 3.17 4.23
N ALA A 36 8.13 4.46 3.89
CA ALA A 36 8.42 4.91 2.54
C ALA A 36 9.80 4.42 2.07
N SER A 37 10.83 4.51 2.91
CA SER A 37 12.16 3.97 2.60
C SER A 37 12.13 2.45 2.39
N ALA A 38 11.37 1.71 3.19
CA ALA A 38 11.27 0.25 3.10
C ALA A 38 10.47 -0.22 1.87
N LEU A 39 9.46 0.54 1.43
CA LEU A 39 8.59 0.17 0.31
C LEU A 39 9.08 0.73 -1.02
N LEU A 40 9.42 2.02 -1.07
CA LEU A 40 9.81 2.72 -2.30
C LEU A 40 11.28 2.48 -2.68
N GLY A 41 12.09 1.96 -1.76
CA GLY A 41 13.43 1.46 -2.08
C GLY A 41 13.43 0.15 -2.87
N LYS A 42 12.27 -0.51 -3.03
CA LYS A 42 12.14 -1.79 -3.76
C LYS A 42 11.81 -1.54 -5.22
N ARG A 43 12.22 -2.48 -6.07
CA ARG A 43 11.89 -2.44 -7.51
C ARG A 43 10.36 -2.47 -7.70
N PRO A 44 9.78 -1.52 -8.45
CA PRO A 44 8.34 -1.45 -8.64
C PRO A 44 7.83 -2.59 -9.53
N THR A 45 6.61 -3.06 -9.25
CA THR A 45 5.89 -4.03 -10.09
C THR A 45 4.92 -3.27 -11.01
N LEU A 46 5.07 -3.45 -12.33
CA LEU A 46 4.21 -2.79 -13.33
C LEU A 46 3.36 -3.82 -14.06
N ALA A 47 2.05 -3.56 -14.16
CA ALA A 47 1.11 -4.30 -14.99
C ALA A 47 0.47 -3.37 -16.04
N VAL A 48 0.49 -3.80 -17.31
CA VAL A 48 0.06 -2.99 -18.46
C VAL A 48 -0.89 -3.83 -19.33
N ILE A 49 -2.08 -3.32 -19.63
CA ILE A 49 -3.13 -4.06 -20.37
C ILE A 49 -3.68 -3.21 -21.53
N GLY A 50 -3.65 -3.73 -22.75
CA GLY A 50 -4.13 -3.05 -23.98
C GLY A 50 -3.06 -2.93 -25.07
N PRO A 51 -3.42 -2.42 -26.27
CA PRO A 51 -2.48 -2.27 -27.38
C PRO A 51 -1.60 -1.02 -27.20
N PHE A 52 -0.41 -1.19 -26.64
CA PHE A 52 0.59 -0.12 -26.56
C PHE A 52 1.59 -0.25 -27.70
N LYS A 53 1.64 0.76 -28.59
CA LYS A 53 2.56 0.82 -29.73
C LYS A 53 3.58 1.94 -29.55
N GLY A 54 4.75 1.78 -30.18
CA GLY A 54 5.77 2.83 -30.30
C GLY A 54 6.27 3.37 -28.95
N ARG A 55 6.35 4.70 -28.81
CA ARG A 55 6.93 5.41 -27.65
C ARG A 55 6.29 5.08 -26.29
N ALA A 56 5.07 4.54 -26.26
CA ALA A 56 4.44 4.13 -25.00
C ALA A 56 5.04 2.82 -24.46
N ALA A 57 5.33 1.86 -25.35
CA ALA A 57 5.87 0.55 -24.98
C ALA A 57 7.30 0.63 -24.42
N SER A 58 8.15 1.50 -24.98
CA SER A 58 9.54 1.70 -24.52
C SER A 58 9.62 2.30 -23.11
N LYS A 59 8.67 3.17 -22.74
CA LYS A 59 8.62 3.80 -21.41
C LYS A 59 8.30 2.81 -20.30
N PHE A 60 7.50 1.78 -20.59
CA PHE A 60 7.17 0.74 -19.59
C PHE A 60 8.38 -0.14 -19.25
N GLN A 61 9.26 -0.39 -20.22
CA GLN A 61 10.49 -1.16 -19.97
C GLN A 61 11.49 -0.38 -19.11
N GLU A 62 11.57 0.93 -19.30
CA GLU A 62 12.43 1.81 -18.52
C GLU A 62 11.95 1.95 -17.08
N ALA A 63 10.63 2.05 -16.86
CA ALA A 63 10.02 2.16 -15.52
C ALA A 63 10.16 0.91 -14.63
N VAL A 64 10.54 -0.23 -15.23
CA VAL A 64 10.69 -1.51 -14.52
C VAL A 64 12.15 -1.94 -14.46
N LYS A 65 13.09 -1.26 -15.13
CA LYS A 65 14.53 -1.54 -14.98
C LYS A 65 15.02 -1.09 -13.61
#